data_AF-A0A5N5SI48-F1
#
_entry.id   AF-A0A5N5SI48-F1
#
_cell.length_a   1.000
_cell.length_b   1.000
_cell.length_c   1.000
_cell.angle_alpha   90.00
_cell.angle_beta   90.00
_cell.angle_gamma   90.00
#
_symmetry.space_group_name_H-M   'P 1'
#
loop_
_entity.id
_entity.type
_entity.pdbx_description
1 polymer ?
#
loop_
_entity_poly.entity_id
_entity_poly.type
_entity_poly.pdbx_seq_one_letter_code
_entity_poly.pdbx_strand_id
1 'polypeptide(L)'
;MVKAYRALAESSPFNITVFNPNFILFDQYTMVQPITIQAVAIAVVAMVIISLIFIPNPWCSLLVGVAILSIETGVVGYMALWGVNLDQISMINLIMCIGFQC
;
A
#
# COMPACT_ATOMS: atom_id res chain seq x y z
N MET A 1 18.11 -13.28 1.16
CA MET A 1 18.47 -14.57 0.54
C MET A 1 17.81 -14.79 -0.81
N VAL A 2 16.47 -14.75 -0.93
CA VAL A 2 15.76 -14.95 -2.23
C VAL A 2 16.24 -14.01 -3.34
N LYS A 3 16.42 -12.70 -3.04
CA LYS A 3 16.94 -11.71 -4.00
C LYS A 3 18.36 -12.04 -4.50
N ALA A 4 19.20 -12.66 -3.67
CA ALA A 4 20.57 -13.03 -4.06
C ALA A 4 20.58 -14.23 -5.02
N TYR A 5 19.71 -15.22 -4.80
CA TYR A 5 19.54 -16.35 -5.73
C TYR A 5 18.95 -15.90 -7.07
N ARG A 6 18.00 -14.95 -7.08
CA ARG A 6 17.49 -14.34 -8.32
C ARG A 6 18.59 -13.56 -9.06
N ALA A 7 19.39 -12.76 -8.36
CA ALA A 7 20.50 -12.00 -8.97
C ALA A 7 21.60 -12.91 -9.56
N LEU A 8 21.91 -14.03 -8.90
CA LEU A 8 22.89 -15.00 -9.41
C LEU A 8 22.36 -15.71 -10.67
N ALA A 9 21.06 -16.02 -10.71
CA ALA A 9 20.42 -16.60 -11.89
C ALA A 9 20.35 -15.61 -13.07
N GLU A 10 20.11 -14.32 -12.82
CA GLU A 10 20.16 -13.27 -13.85
C GLU A 10 21.57 -13.01 -14.40
N SER A 11 22.62 -13.28 -13.61
CA SER A 11 24.01 -13.16 -14.06
C SER A 11 24.48 -14.29 -14.99
N SER A 12 23.67 -15.33 -15.15
CA SER A 12 23.98 -16.46 -16.04
C SER A 12 23.63 -16.13 -17.49
N PRO A 13 24.43 -16.56 -18.48
CA PRO A 13 24.10 -16.43 -19.91
C PRO A 13 22.89 -17.28 -20.35
N PHE A 14 22.34 -18.11 -19.47
CA PHE A 14 21.20 -18.97 -19.73
C PHE A 14 19.96 -18.48 -18.99
N ASN A 15 18.78 -18.65 -19.60
CA ASN A 15 17.48 -18.29 -19.00
C ASN A 15 17.12 -19.27 -17.86
N ILE A 16 17.69 -19.05 -16.68
CA ILE A 16 17.51 -19.90 -15.50
C ILE A 16 16.54 -19.22 -14.54
N THR A 17 15.43 -19.87 -14.24
CA THR A 17 14.47 -19.43 -13.21
C THR A 17 14.61 -20.31 -11.96
N VAL A 18 14.95 -19.69 -10.83
CA VAL A 18 15.01 -20.39 -9.54
C VAL A 18 13.60 -20.53 -8.99
N PHE A 19 13.09 -21.76 -8.92
CA PHE A 19 11.78 -22.06 -8.35
C PHE A 19 11.92 -22.65 -6.95
N ASN A 20 11.22 -22.06 -5.98
CA ASN A 20 11.02 -22.62 -4.65
C ASN A 20 9.56 -22.33 -4.24
N PRO A 21 8.80 -23.30 -3.70
CA PRO A 21 7.42 -23.08 -3.27
C PRO A 21 7.25 -21.90 -2.30
N ASN A 22 8.24 -21.65 -1.45
CA ASN A 22 8.22 -20.55 -0.48
C ASN A 22 8.46 -19.16 -1.11
N PHE A 23 8.85 -19.07 -2.37
CA PHE A 23 9.08 -17.78 -3.04
C PHE A 23 7.80 -16.99 -3.25
N ILE A 24 6.65 -17.64 -3.40
CA ILE A 24 5.36 -16.95 -3.57
C ILE A 24 5.01 -16.14 -2.31
N LEU A 25 5.19 -16.75 -1.14
CA LEU A 25 5.00 -16.08 0.15
C LEU A 25 5.99 -14.91 0.32
N PHE A 26 7.27 -15.12 0.01
CA PHE A 26 8.28 -14.06 0.12
C PHE A 26 8.05 -12.88 -0.85
N ASP A 27 7.57 -13.14 -2.07
CA ASP A 27 7.20 -12.08 -3.00
C ASP A 27 6.00 -11.28 -2.47
N GLN A 28 4.98 -11.96 -1.91
CA GLN A 28 3.84 -11.30 -1.29
C GLN A 28 4.29 -10.34 -0.18
N TYR A 29 5.10 -10.80 0.78
CA TYR A 29 5.65 -9.92 1.84
C TYR A 29 6.46 -8.75 1.28
N THR A 30 7.22 -8.96 0.20
CA THR A 30 8.01 -7.90 -0.43
C THR A 30 7.12 -6.88 -1.15
N MET A 31 5.99 -7.32 -1.70
CA MET A 31 5.06 -6.46 -2.44
C MET A 31 4.02 -5.74 -1.58
N VAL A 32 3.78 -6.18 -0.33
CA VAL A 32 2.79 -5.55 0.57
C VAL A 32 3.05 -4.05 0.75
N GLN A 33 4.29 -3.64 1.03
CA GLN A 33 4.63 -2.22 1.23
C GLN A 33 4.32 -1.33 0.01
N PRO A 34 4.86 -1.61 -1.19
CA PRO A 34 4.60 -0.77 -2.36
C PRO A 34 3.12 -0.81 -2.78
N ILE A 35 2.45 -1.96 -2.67
CA ILE A 35 1.02 -2.08 -2.98
C ILE A 35 0.19 -1.22 -2.02
N THR A 36 0.50 -1.25 -0.72
CA THR A 36 -0.21 -0.44 0.28
C THR A 36 -0.11 1.04 -0.06
N ILE A 37 1.10 1.54 -0.34
CA ILE A 37 1.33 2.95 -0.67
C ILE A 37 0.58 3.35 -1.94
N GLN A 38 0.62 2.50 -2.98
CA GLN A 38 -0.10 2.74 -4.22
C GLN A 38 -1.62 2.77 -4.01
N ALA A 39 -2.16 1.81 -3.25
CA ALA A 39 -3.59 1.72 -2.97
C ALA A 39 -4.08 2.96 -2.19
N VAL A 40 -3.35 3.38 -1.15
CA VAL A 40 -3.65 4.59 -0.37
C VAL A 40 -3.62 5.83 -1.28
N ALA A 41 -2.60 5.98 -2.12
CA ALA A 41 -2.47 7.11 -3.02
C ALA A 41 -3.63 7.19 -4.03
N ILE A 42 -3.99 6.05 -4.65
CA ILE A 42 -5.11 5.98 -5.59
C ILE A 42 -6.43 6.31 -4.90
N ALA A 43 -6.65 5.79 -3.68
CA ALA A 43 -7.87 6.04 -2.94
C ALA A 43 -8.04 7.53 -2.57
N VAL A 44 -6.99 8.18 -2.09
CA VAL A 44 -7.01 9.63 -1.78
C VAL A 44 -7.34 10.45 -3.02
N VAL A 45 -6.71 10.15 -4.15
CA VAL A 45 -6.98 10.83 -5.43
C VAL A 45 -8.44 10.62 -5.85
N ALA A 46 -8.96 9.40 -5.76
CA ALA A 46 -10.34 9.10 -6.09
C ALA A 46 -11.33 9.89 -5.21
N MET A 47 -11.06 10.01 -3.90
CA MET A 47 -11.93 10.74 -2.97
C MET A 47 -11.90 12.26 -3.20
N VAL A 48 -10.76 12.83 -3.57
CA VAL A 48 -10.68 14.24 -3.99
C VAL A 48 -11.51 14.46 -5.26
N ILE A 49 -11.44 13.55 -6.24
CA ILE A 49 -12.24 13.65 -7.47
C ILE A 49 -13.74 13.54 -7.16
N ILE A 50 -14.16 12.56 -6.36
CA ILE A 50 -15.57 12.36 -6.00
C ILE A 50 -16.11 13.57 -5.23
N SER A 51 -15.35 14.09 -4.27
CA SER A 51 -15.75 15.27 -3.50
C SER A 51 -15.80 16.54 -4.33
N LEU A 52 -14.94 16.72 -5.33
CA LEU A 52 -15.03 17.82 -6.31
C LEU A 52 -16.30 17.73 -7.18
N ILE A 53 -16.75 16.51 -7.50
CA ILE A 53 -17.98 16.30 -8.29
C ILE A 53 -19.22 16.60 -7.43
N PHE A 54 -19.24 16.14 -6.17
CA PHE A 54 -20.40 16.27 -5.30
C PHE A 54 -20.52 17.63 -4.58
N ILE A 55 -19.40 18.29 -4.26
CA ILE A 55 -19.38 19.56 -3.54
C ILE A 55 -18.88 20.66 -4.51
N PRO A 56 -19.72 21.65 -4.87
CA PRO A 56 -19.33 22.73 -5.79
C PRO A 56 -18.30 23.73 -5.20
N ASN A 57 -17.71 23.43 -4.04
CA ASN A 57 -16.68 24.23 -3.39
C ASN A 57 -15.37 23.43 -3.26
N PRO A 58 -14.31 23.80 -4.00
CA PRO A 58 -13.03 23.06 -4.02
C PRO A 58 -12.26 23.16 -2.71
N TRP A 59 -12.49 24.20 -1.89
CA TRP A 59 -11.82 24.34 -0.60
C TRP A 59 -12.28 23.29 0.41
N CYS A 60 -13.59 22.99 0.42
CA CYS A 60 -14.14 21.93 1.25
C CYS A 60 -13.63 20.54 0.82
N SER A 61 -13.56 20.29 -0.49
CA SER A 61 -13.04 19.02 -1.02
C SER A 61 -11.57 18.78 -0.62
N LEU A 62 -10.72 19.80 -0.71
CA LEU A 62 -9.32 19.70 -0.29
C LEU A 62 -9.20 19.41 1.21
N LEU A 63 -10.00 20.07 2.05
CA LEU A 63 -10.00 19.83 3.49
C LEU A 63 -10.42 18.40 3.85
N VAL A 64 -11.38 17.82 3.13
CA VAL A 64 -11.76 16.40 3.28
C VAL A 64 -10.60 15.49 2.90
N GLY A 65 -9.93 15.75 1.78
CA GLY A 65 -8.74 14.99 1.38
C GLY A 65 -7.62 15.04 2.42
N VAL A 66 -7.36 16.22 2.99
CA VAL A 66 -6.37 16.40 4.07
C VAL A 66 -6.79 15.66 5.35
N ALA A 67 -8.07 15.67 5.70
CA ALA A 67 -8.58 14.93 6.85
C ALA A 67 -8.39 13.41 6.69
N ILE A 68 -8.70 12.86 5.52
CA ILE A 68 -8.49 11.42 5.22
C ILE A 68 -7.00 11.08 5.31
N LEU A 69 -6.12 11.89 4.71
CA LEU A 69 -4.67 11.71 4.81
C LEU A 69 -4.16 11.75 6.26
N SER A 70 -4.73 12.64 7.08
CA SER A 70 -4.39 12.73 8.50
C SER A 70 -4.78 11.48 9.28
N ILE A 71 -5.94 10.88 8.97
CA ILE A 71 -6.40 9.67 9.64
C ILE A 71 -5.52 8.48 9.22
N GLU A 72 -5.24 8.32 7.93
CA GLU A 72 -4.37 7.27 7.39
C GLU A 72 -2.96 7.32 7.97
N THR A 73 -2.33 8.51 7.95
CA THR A 73 -1.00 8.69 8.55
C THR A 73 -1.01 8.45 10.06
N GLY A 74 -2.12 8.76 10.74
CA GLY A 74 -2.35 8.42 12.14
C GLY A 74 -2.39 6.90 12.37
N VAL A 75 -3.17 6.16 11.59
CA VAL A 75 -3.28 4.70 11.70
C VAL A 75 -1.93 4.02 11.43
N VAL A 76 -1.23 4.43 10.36
CA VAL A 76 0.12 3.92 10.06
C VAL A 76 1.11 4.30 11.16
N GLY A 77 1.02 5.51 11.71
CA GLY A 77 1.86 5.97 12.82
C GLY A 77 1.63 5.16 14.10
N TYR A 78 0.37 4.83 14.41
CA TYR A 78 0.03 3.94 15.52
C TYR A 78 0.54 2.50 15.29
N MET A 79 0.45 1.98 14.07
CA MET A 79 1.02 0.68 13.73
C MET A 79 2.54 0.67 13.96
N ALA A 80 3.24 1.75 13.58
CA ALA A 80 4.67 1.88 13.81
C ALA A 80 5.01 1.98 15.31
N LEU A 81 4.24 2.75 16.09
CA LEU A 81 4.46 2.91 17.54
C LEU A 81 4.22 1.61 18.33
N TRP A 82 3.21 0.84 17.94
CA TRP A 82 2.89 -0.45 18.58
C TRP A 82 3.75 -1.62 18.09
N GLY A 83 4.65 -1.39 17.13
CA GLY A 83 5.50 -2.43 16.55
C GLY A 83 4.75 -3.43 15.67
N VAL A 84 3.60 -3.05 15.11
CA VAL A 84 2.83 -3.89 14.19
C VAL A 84 3.50 -3.85 12.82
N ASN A 85 3.87 -5.03 12.31
CA ASN A 85 4.44 -5.14 10.98
C ASN A 85 3.36 -4.91 9.89
N LEU A 86 3.77 -4.27 8.80
CA LEU A 86 2.97 -4.15 7.57
C LEU A 86 2.91 -5.52 6.88
N ASP A 87 1.91 -6.29 7.27
CA ASP A 87 1.55 -7.58 6.67
C ASP A 87 0.31 -7.45 5.77
N GLN A 88 0.04 -8.47 4.96
CA GLN A 88 -1.11 -8.54 4.05
C GLN A 88 -2.45 -8.33 4.78
N ILE A 89 -2.58 -8.81 6.02
CA ILE A 89 -3.80 -8.61 6.83
C ILE A 89 -3.95 -7.14 7.23
N SER A 90 -2.87 -6.51 7.72
CA SER A 90 -2.86 -5.10 8.09
C SER A 90 -3.13 -4.18 6.88
N MET A 91 -2.61 -4.54 5.70
CA MET A 91 -2.90 -3.84 4.45
C MET A 91 -4.39 -3.86 4.10
N ILE A 92 -5.06 -5.01 4.23
CA ILE A 92 -6.50 -5.11 3.97
C ILE A 92 -7.29 -4.22 4.94
N ASN A 93 -6.91 -4.21 6.22
CA ASN A 93 -7.55 -3.35 7.21
C ASN A 93 -7.35 -1.86 6.90
N LEU A 94 -6.16 -1.44 6.47
CA LEU A 94 -5.91 -0.06 6.03
C LEU A 94 -6.83 0.33 4.87
N ILE A 95 -6.90 -0.50 3.83
CA ILE A 95 -7.76 -0.24 2.67
C ILE A 95 -9.24 -0.19 3.07
N MET A 96 -9.67 -1.07 3.97
CA MET A 96 -11.04 -1.09 4.48
C MET A 96 -11.36 0.18 5.29
N CYS A 97 -10.43 0.66 6.12
CA CYS A 97 -10.57 1.90 6.87
C CYS A 97 -10.85 3.08 5.94
N ILE A 98 -10.06 3.23 4.86
CA ILE A 98 -10.25 4.29 3.85
C ILE A 98 -11.69 4.28 3.33
N GLY A 99 -12.21 3.11 2.94
CA GLY A 99 -13.58 2.99 2.42
C GLY A 99 -14.67 3.32 3.44
N PHE A 100 -14.42 3.12 4.73
CA PHE A 100 -15.36 3.43 5.81
C PHE A 100 -15.38 4.92 6.19
N GLN A 101 -14.30 5.66 5.88
CA GLN A 101 -14.17 7.09 6.20
C GLN A 101 -14.76 8.02 5.15
N CYS A 102 -15.24 7.47 4.03
CA CYS A 102 -15.74 8.22 2.89
C CYS A 102 -17.26 8.29 2.81
#